data_AF-A0A7J3KUF1-F1
#
_entry.id   AF-A0A7J3KUF1-F1
#
_cell.length_a   1.000
_cell.length_b   1.000
_cell.length_c   1.000
_cell.angle_alpha   90.00
_cell.angle_beta   90.00
_cell.angle_gamma   90.00
#
_symmetry.space_group_name_H-M   'P 1'
#
loop_
_entity.id
_entity.type
_entity.pdbx_description
1 polymer ?
#
loop_
_entity_poly.entity_id
_entity_poly.type
_entity_poly.pdbx_seq_one_letter_code
_entity_poly.pdbx_strand_id
1 'polypeptide(L)'
;MNSGSVKDILLIGLDGAMYHFIEELVKEDLLPNICRLMDEGVYGEALPCPPTDTPTNWTTIATGSSTATHGVTSFYIHIPGEPYELGQRNRSRGQLRRYCKAEYIWDIADRYGIRSLVLNYPAGWPGGMRNGYVCLYTWPMPESVPRILAGARDYTLEKGVAVEPFRKDIESAYRFRLKVEGGFIDESEAFDLYLTRLKDSSEYRLAIPRAEDYELIKPGRWSDWIEATFKIVGSRSDVQMFSGFIKGIFKLKFLEASENRLKIQVSEIYSTRGWMDPGGLERDTIAYTHYLADEESILEYGRSRFIYDISGMEAEFLARQRIEAYRLARITKYLRERIGWHLCF
;
A
#
# COMPACT_ATOMS: atom_id res chain seq x y z
N MET A 1 -41.29 3.17 8.47
CA MET A 1 -40.59 3.63 7.25
C MET A 1 -40.17 2.38 6.50
N ASN A 2 -40.57 2.20 5.25
CA ASN A 2 -40.04 1.11 4.41
C ASN A 2 -38.52 1.27 4.38
N SER A 3 -37.81 0.30 4.95
CA SER A 3 -36.36 0.21 4.91
C SER A 3 -35.93 -0.08 3.48
N GLY A 4 -35.88 0.95 2.64
CA GLY A 4 -35.21 0.86 1.35
C GLY A 4 -33.76 0.43 1.61
N SER A 5 -33.33 -0.68 1.00
CA SER A 5 -31.95 -1.16 1.11
C SER A 5 -30.99 -0.02 0.74
N VAL A 6 -30.00 0.24 1.60
CA VAL A 6 -28.91 1.19 1.29
C VAL A 6 -28.28 0.74 -0.03
N LYS A 7 -28.24 1.64 -1.01
CA LYS A 7 -27.56 1.37 -2.29
C LYS A 7 -26.06 1.43 -2.07
N ASP A 8 -25.34 0.50 -2.68
CA ASP A 8 -23.89 0.52 -2.68
C ASP A 8 -23.37 1.62 -3.62
N ILE A 9 -22.36 2.36 -3.16
CA ILE A 9 -21.71 3.43 -3.90
C ILE A 9 -20.21 3.20 -3.91
N LEU A 10 -19.61 3.28 -5.10
CA LEU A 10 -18.17 3.30 -5.29
C LEU A 10 -17.80 4.62 -5.99
N LEU A 11 -17.05 5.47 -5.29
CA LEU A 11 -16.40 6.63 -5.85
C LEU A 11 -14.97 6.23 -6.22
N ILE A 12 -14.58 6.47 -7.47
CA ILE A 12 -13.20 6.28 -7.94
C ILE A 12 -12.69 7.66 -8.32
N GLY A 13 -11.74 8.19 -7.56
CA GLY A 13 -11.08 9.43 -7.90
C GLY A 13 -9.74 9.18 -8.59
N LEU A 14 -9.49 9.93 -9.66
CA LEU A 14 -8.23 9.91 -10.40
C LEU A 14 -7.56 11.27 -10.20
N ASP A 15 -6.52 11.33 -9.36
CA ASP A 15 -5.84 12.60 -9.06
C ASP A 15 -5.11 13.15 -10.28
N GLY A 16 -5.26 14.44 -10.56
CA GLY A 16 -4.67 15.11 -11.72
C GLY A 16 -5.22 14.67 -13.09
N ALA A 17 -6.30 13.88 -13.13
CA ALA A 17 -6.88 13.42 -14.39
C ALA A 17 -7.66 14.55 -15.09
N MET A 18 -7.04 15.14 -16.10
CA MET A 18 -7.70 16.15 -16.93
C MET A 18 -8.69 15.48 -17.89
N TYR A 19 -9.93 15.98 -17.92
CA TYR A 19 -11.00 15.37 -18.71
C TYR A 19 -10.67 15.26 -20.20
N HIS A 20 -9.97 16.24 -20.78
CA HIS A 20 -9.60 16.21 -22.19
C HIS A 20 -8.68 15.04 -22.55
N PHE A 21 -7.78 14.63 -21.64
CA PHE A 21 -6.94 13.44 -21.86
C PHE A 21 -7.78 12.17 -21.79
N ILE A 22 -8.76 12.11 -20.88
CA ILE A 22 -9.68 10.97 -20.83
C ILE A 22 -10.46 10.84 -22.13
N GLU A 23 -10.98 11.94 -22.68
CA GLU A 23 -11.69 11.92 -23.97
C GLU A 23 -10.80 11.48 -25.14
N GLU A 24 -9.56 11.96 -25.19
CA GLU A 24 -8.59 11.57 -26.22
C GLU A 24 -8.28 10.07 -26.15
N LEU A 25 -7.96 9.57 -24.96
CA LEU A 25 -7.69 8.15 -24.73
C LEU A 25 -8.91 7.24 -24.99
N VAL A 26 -10.12 7.73 -24.76
CA VAL A 26 -11.36 7.02 -25.14
C VAL A 26 -11.52 6.97 -26.66
N LYS A 27 -11.24 8.06 -27.38
CA LYS A 27 -11.28 8.09 -28.86
C LYS A 27 -10.23 7.16 -29.49
N GLU A 28 -9.11 6.96 -28.82
CA GLU A 28 -8.06 6.02 -29.20
C GLU A 28 -8.33 4.55 -28.79
N ASP A 29 -9.50 4.26 -28.20
CA ASP A 29 -9.89 2.92 -27.70
C ASP A 29 -8.97 2.37 -26.59
N LEU A 30 -8.33 3.27 -25.82
CA LEU A 30 -7.38 2.92 -24.75
C LEU A 30 -8.05 2.76 -23.38
N LEU A 31 -9.25 3.30 -23.22
CA LEU A 31 -10.01 3.27 -21.98
C LEU A 31 -11.41 2.66 -22.18
N PRO A 32 -11.53 1.39 -22.63
CA PRO A 32 -12.82 0.79 -23.02
C PRO A 32 -13.82 0.72 -21.85
N ASN A 33 -13.35 0.54 -20.61
CA ASN A 33 -14.23 0.55 -19.44
C ASN A 33 -14.79 1.95 -19.14
N ILE A 34 -13.98 3.01 -19.32
CA ILE A 34 -14.43 4.39 -19.11
C ILE A 34 -15.37 4.81 -20.23
N CYS A 35 -15.05 4.46 -21.49
CA CYS A 35 -15.94 4.63 -22.64
C CYS A 35 -17.34 4.10 -22.35
N ARG A 36 -17.43 2.84 -21.89
CA ARG A 36 -18.70 2.22 -21.50
C ARG A 36 -19.43 2.96 -20.37
N LEU A 37 -18.72 3.46 -19.36
CA LEU A 37 -19.32 4.25 -18.27
C LEU A 37 -19.87 5.60 -18.77
N MET A 38 -19.20 6.22 -19.74
CA MET A 38 -19.66 7.45 -20.37
C MET A 38 -20.92 7.21 -21.22
N ASP A 39 -20.93 6.13 -22.02
CA ASP A 39 -22.03 5.79 -22.93
C ASP A 39 -23.30 5.30 -22.20
N GLU A 40 -23.13 4.49 -21.15
CA GLU A 40 -24.24 3.91 -20.37
C GLU A 40 -24.68 4.82 -19.20
N GLY A 41 -23.95 5.91 -18.95
CA GLY A 41 -24.09 6.75 -17.74
C GLY A 41 -24.33 8.23 -18.03
N VAL A 42 -23.84 9.07 -17.12
CA VAL A 42 -23.86 10.53 -17.25
C VAL A 42 -22.43 11.04 -17.15
N TYR A 43 -22.01 11.80 -18.15
CA TYR A 43 -20.70 12.43 -18.23
C TYR A 43 -20.85 13.94 -18.38
N GLY A 44 -19.99 14.69 -17.70
CA GLY A 44 -19.98 16.14 -17.76
C GLY A 44 -18.79 16.75 -17.02
N GLU A 45 -18.47 17.99 -17.38
CA GLU A 45 -17.41 18.76 -16.76
C GLU A 45 -17.84 19.29 -15.37
N ALA A 46 -16.88 19.34 -14.44
CA ALA A 46 -17.07 19.92 -13.12
C ALA A 46 -15.96 20.94 -12.83
N LEU A 47 -16.33 22.07 -12.24
CA LEU A 47 -15.36 23.08 -11.82
C LEU A 47 -14.75 22.68 -10.47
N PRO A 48 -13.41 22.67 -10.34
CA PRO A 48 -12.76 22.45 -9.05
C PRO A 48 -13.01 23.63 -8.11
N CYS A 49 -12.91 23.38 -6.80
CA CYS A 49 -12.93 24.45 -5.80
C CYS A 49 -11.54 25.12 -5.74
N PRO A 50 -11.45 26.46 -5.79
CA PRO A 50 -10.18 27.15 -5.62
C PRO A 50 -9.71 27.14 -4.14
N PRO A 51 -8.40 27.02 -3.86
CA PRO A 51 -7.32 26.74 -4.82
C PRO A 51 -7.36 25.29 -5.35
N THR A 52 -6.97 25.11 -6.61
CA THR A 52 -7.05 23.84 -7.33
C THR A 52 -5.90 22.90 -6.98
N ASP A 53 -5.78 22.54 -5.69
CA ASP A 53 -4.84 21.53 -5.21
C ASP A 53 -5.55 20.32 -4.58
N THR A 54 -4.79 19.24 -4.42
CA THR A 54 -5.27 17.93 -3.94
C THR A 54 -6.04 18.04 -2.62
N PRO A 55 -5.46 18.45 -1.47
CA PRO A 55 -6.15 18.40 -0.19
C PRO A 55 -7.41 19.27 -0.16
N THR A 56 -7.41 20.39 -0.89
CA THR A 56 -8.58 21.26 -1.00
C THR A 56 -9.72 20.55 -1.73
N ASN A 57 -9.47 20.06 -2.95
CA ASN A 57 -10.53 19.52 -3.80
C ASN A 57 -11.04 18.15 -3.33
N TRP A 58 -10.16 17.30 -2.80
CA TRP A 58 -10.60 16.05 -2.19
C TRP A 58 -11.41 16.30 -0.90
N THR A 59 -11.08 17.34 -0.12
CA THR A 59 -11.96 17.74 1.01
C THR A 59 -13.30 18.30 0.51
N THR A 60 -13.32 19.07 -0.57
CA THR A 60 -14.56 19.55 -1.21
C THR A 60 -15.46 18.38 -1.61
N ILE A 61 -14.90 17.37 -2.30
CA ILE A 61 -15.64 16.17 -2.73
C ILE A 61 -16.22 15.44 -1.51
N ALA A 62 -15.41 15.25 -0.46
CA ALA A 62 -15.83 14.47 0.70
C ALA A 62 -16.82 15.20 1.63
N THR A 63 -16.88 16.53 1.58
CA THR A 63 -17.74 17.33 2.49
C THR A 63 -18.90 18.01 1.77
N GLY A 64 -18.91 18.02 0.43
CA GLY A 64 -19.86 18.78 -0.38
C GLY A 64 -19.80 20.29 -0.16
N SER A 65 -18.75 20.79 0.50
CA SER A 65 -18.60 22.17 0.95
C SER A 65 -17.45 22.86 0.23
N SER A 66 -17.50 24.18 0.10
CA SER A 66 -16.40 24.94 -0.51
C SER A 66 -15.21 25.09 0.44
N THR A 67 -14.06 25.47 -0.11
CA THR A 67 -12.85 25.85 0.65
C THR A 67 -13.12 26.85 1.76
N ALA A 68 -14.01 27.82 1.54
CA ALA A 68 -14.38 28.83 2.53
C ALA A 68 -15.07 28.20 3.77
N THR A 69 -15.80 27.11 3.57
CA THR A 69 -16.52 26.39 4.63
C THR A 69 -15.62 25.37 5.32
N HIS A 70 -14.99 24.45 4.55
CA HIS A 70 -14.19 23.39 5.16
C HIS A 70 -12.81 23.86 5.65
N GLY A 71 -12.29 24.98 5.15
CA GLY A 71 -11.08 25.63 5.65
C GLY A 71 -9.75 24.95 5.31
N VAL A 72 -9.76 23.74 4.74
CA VAL A 72 -8.58 23.11 4.14
C VAL A 72 -8.22 23.82 2.82
N THR A 73 -7.16 24.62 2.83
CA THR A 73 -6.75 25.45 1.68
C THR A 73 -5.49 24.99 0.96
N SER A 74 -4.71 24.07 1.55
CA SER A 74 -3.54 23.47 0.90
C SER A 74 -2.93 22.34 1.73
N PHE A 75 -1.84 21.74 1.25
CA PHE A 75 -0.96 20.88 2.05
C PHE A 75 -0.32 21.67 3.21
N TYR A 76 -0.07 22.96 3.00
CA TYR A 76 0.66 23.85 3.90
C TYR A 76 -0.26 24.88 4.57
N ILE A 77 -1.43 24.45 5.06
CA ILE A 77 -2.38 25.38 5.69
C ILE A 77 -1.71 26.18 6.82
N HIS A 78 -1.98 27.48 6.82
CA HIS A 78 -1.65 28.38 7.92
C HIS A 78 -2.89 28.63 8.77
N ILE A 79 -2.76 28.46 10.08
CA ILE A 79 -3.85 28.76 11.01
C ILE A 79 -3.60 30.14 11.62
N PRO A 80 -4.58 31.06 11.56
CA PRO A 80 -4.45 32.37 12.19
C PRO A 80 -4.01 32.28 13.65
N GLY A 81 -2.95 33.01 14.00
CA GLY A 81 -2.30 32.98 15.32
C GLY A 81 -1.05 32.10 15.39
N GLU A 82 -0.80 31.23 14.42
CA GLU A 82 0.45 30.47 14.33
C GLU A 82 1.58 31.28 13.66
N PRO A 83 2.85 31.03 14.01
CA PRO A 83 3.98 31.53 13.24
C PRO A 83 3.86 31.13 11.77
N TYR A 84 4.17 32.05 10.85
CA TYR A 84 4.05 31.83 9.40
C TYR A 84 4.78 30.57 8.92
N GLU A 85 5.96 30.31 9.48
CA GLU A 85 6.84 29.18 9.11
C GLU A 85 6.28 27.81 9.47
N LEU A 86 5.30 27.76 10.38
CA LEU A 86 4.77 26.48 10.85
C LEU A 86 3.97 25.77 9.77
N GLY A 87 3.20 26.50 8.96
CA GLY A 87 2.47 25.94 7.81
C GLY A 87 3.41 25.31 6.78
N GLN A 88 4.52 26.00 6.49
CA GLN A 88 5.54 25.53 5.54
C GLN A 88 6.32 24.32 6.05
N ARG A 89 6.65 24.28 7.35
CA ARG A 89 7.36 23.15 7.97
C ARG A 89 6.50 21.90 8.09
N ASN A 90 5.20 22.06 8.28
CA ASN A 90 4.26 20.97 8.49
C ASN A 90 3.46 20.67 7.22
N ARG A 91 4.17 20.22 6.18
CA ARG A 91 3.55 19.72 4.94
C ARG A 91 2.50 18.67 5.27
N SER A 92 1.44 18.62 4.46
CA SER A 92 0.36 17.63 4.54
C SER A 92 -0.54 17.74 5.77
N ARG A 93 -0.34 18.71 6.66
CA ARG A 93 -1.24 18.90 7.81
C ARG A 93 -2.68 19.17 7.37
N GLY A 94 -2.90 19.79 6.20
CA GLY A 94 -4.24 20.02 5.64
C GLY A 94 -5.02 18.73 5.32
N GLN A 95 -4.33 17.60 5.19
CA GLN A 95 -4.95 16.29 4.96
C GLN A 95 -5.50 15.68 6.27
N LEU A 96 -5.15 16.26 7.42
CA LEU A 96 -5.59 15.78 8.72
C LEU A 96 -6.99 16.30 9.03
N ARG A 97 -7.91 15.39 9.39
CA ARG A 97 -9.33 15.69 9.56
C ARG A 97 -9.59 16.84 10.53
N ARG A 98 -8.74 17.00 11.55
CA ARG A 98 -8.87 18.02 12.59
C ARG A 98 -8.78 19.46 12.07
N TYR A 99 -8.23 19.67 10.88
CA TYR A 99 -8.19 21.00 10.25
C TYR A 99 -9.36 21.26 9.31
N CYS A 100 -10.16 20.24 9.01
CA CYS A 100 -11.42 20.41 8.31
C CYS A 100 -12.51 20.88 9.29
N LYS A 101 -13.20 21.95 8.92
CA LYS A 101 -14.29 22.55 9.69
C LYS A 101 -15.69 22.08 9.26
N ALA A 102 -15.76 21.24 8.22
CA ALA A 102 -16.98 20.64 7.71
C ALA A 102 -17.04 19.14 8.03
N GLU A 103 -18.25 18.59 8.05
CA GLU A 103 -18.43 17.14 8.24
C GLU A 103 -18.10 16.40 6.95
N TYR A 104 -17.39 15.27 7.08
CA TYR A 104 -17.21 14.36 5.96
C TYR A 104 -18.47 13.52 5.76
N ILE A 105 -18.80 13.20 4.52
CA ILE A 105 -19.99 12.40 4.17
C ILE A 105 -19.98 11.03 4.87
N TRP A 106 -18.79 10.43 5.04
CA TRP A 106 -18.64 9.16 5.74
C TRP A 106 -18.85 9.28 7.26
N ASP A 107 -18.59 10.44 7.87
CA ASP A 107 -18.92 10.68 9.29
C ASP A 107 -20.44 10.66 9.50
N ILE A 108 -21.19 11.25 8.56
CA ILE A 108 -22.65 11.24 8.57
C ILE A 108 -23.15 9.81 8.37
N ALA A 109 -22.63 9.11 7.36
CA ALA A 109 -22.98 7.71 7.09
C ALA A 109 -22.76 6.80 8.31
N ASP A 110 -21.61 6.95 8.99
CA ASP A 110 -21.26 6.18 10.16
C ASP A 110 -22.23 6.37 11.33
N ARG A 111 -22.71 7.61 11.56
CA ARG A 111 -23.75 7.90 12.58
C ARG A 111 -25.07 7.18 12.33
N TYR A 112 -25.40 6.89 11.07
CA TYR A 112 -26.58 6.14 10.69
C TYR A 112 -26.30 4.63 10.53
N GLY A 113 -25.12 4.15 10.92
CA GLY A 113 -24.73 2.74 10.81
C GLY A 113 -24.42 2.29 9.39
N ILE A 114 -24.24 3.23 8.45
CA ILE A 114 -23.86 2.94 7.06
C ILE A 114 -22.32 2.87 7.01
N ARG A 115 -21.81 1.64 6.92
CA ARG A 115 -20.38 1.36 6.89
C ARG A 115 -19.73 1.95 5.65
N SER A 116 -18.66 2.72 5.83
CA SER A 116 -17.88 3.31 4.75
C SER A 116 -16.45 2.76 4.75
N LEU A 117 -15.89 2.57 3.56
CA LEU A 117 -14.47 2.34 3.34
C LEU A 117 -13.91 3.56 2.60
N VAL A 118 -12.88 4.20 3.14
CA VAL A 118 -12.19 5.31 2.50
C VAL A 118 -10.77 4.82 2.22
N LEU A 119 -10.46 4.49 0.97
CA LEU A 119 -9.23 3.80 0.59
C LEU A 119 -8.37 4.69 -0.29
N ASN A 120 -7.13 4.93 0.14
CA ASN A 120 -6.18 5.78 -0.58
C ASN A 120 -6.66 7.20 -0.86
N TYR A 121 -7.50 7.73 0.03
CA TYR A 121 -8.06 9.08 -0.10
C TYR A 121 -7.11 10.12 0.52
N PRO A 122 -6.76 11.22 -0.18
CA PRO A 122 -5.73 12.15 0.29
C PRO A 122 -6.23 13.20 1.29
N ALA A 123 -7.30 12.92 2.02
CA ALA A 123 -7.87 13.80 3.05
C ALA A 123 -8.60 12.99 4.11
N GLY A 124 -8.89 13.62 5.25
CA GLY A 124 -9.71 13.01 6.30
C GLY A 124 -8.99 11.95 7.13
N TRP A 125 -7.67 12.08 7.31
CA TRP A 125 -6.89 11.20 8.21
C TRP A 125 -6.76 11.79 9.63
N PRO A 126 -6.80 10.98 10.71
CA PRO A 126 -7.44 9.65 10.78
C PRO A 126 -8.95 9.77 10.49
N GLY A 127 -9.66 8.65 10.34
CA GLY A 127 -11.07 8.64 9.94
C GLY A 127 -12.06 9.01 11.05
N GLY A 128 -11.86 8.51 12.27
CA GLY A 128 -12.75 8.72 13.41
C GLY A 128 -14.10 8.00 13.33
N MET A 129 -14.28 7.09 12.37
CA MET A 129 -15.49 6.29 12.20
C MET A 129 -15.54 5.12 13.20
N ARG A 130 -16.73 4.70 13.60
CA ARG A 130 -16.98 3.54 14.49
C ARG A 130 -17.22 2.25 13.73
N ASN A 131 -17.89 2.32 12.58
CA ASN A 131 -18.31 1.17 11.78
C ASN A 131 -17.62 1.15 10.40
N GLY A 132 -17.05 2.27 9.97
CA GLY A 132 -16.25 2.41 8.74
C GLY A 132 -14.75 2.45 9.00
N TYR A 133 -13.97 2.47 7.92
CA TYR A 133 -12.50 2.49 7.95
C TYR A 133 -11.94 3.51 6.97
N VAL A 134 -10.92 4.26 7.40
CA VAL A 134 -9.98 4.95 6.50
C VAL A 134 -8.72 4.12 6.39
N CYS A 135 -8.26 3.88 5.17
CA CYS A 135 -7.10 3.06 4.87
C CYS A 135 -6.16 3.85 3.94
N LEU A 136 -5.00 4.23 4.45
CA LEU A 136 -3.95 4.84 3.62
C LEU A 136 -3.33 3.80 2.70
N TYR A 137 -2.80 4.23 1.55
CA TYR A 137 -2.15 3.29 0.63
C TYR A 137 -0.87 3.86 0.01
N THR A 138 -0.99 4.82 -0.91
CA THR A 138 0.16 5.52 -1.53
C THR A 138 0.41 6.88 -0.89
N TRP A 139 -0.62 7.52 -0.32
CA TRP A 139 -0.48 8.85 0.29
C TRP A 139 0.20 8.78 1.65
N PRO A 140 1.38 9.42 1.82
CA PRO A 140 1.96 9.59 3.14
C PRO A 140 1.12 10.60 3.93
N MET A 141 0.72 10.23 5.14
CA MET A 141 -0.02 11.13 6.03
C MET A 141 0.81 11.48 7.25
N PRO A 142 0.77 12.74 7.73
CA PRO A 142 1.38 13.08 9.01
C PRO A 142 0.82 12.19 10.11
N GLU A 143 1.65 11.89 11.11
CA GLU A 143 1.27 11.08 12.29
C GLU A 143 0.87 9.62 11.99
N SER A 144 0.79 9.23 10.71
CA SER A 144 0.61 7.82 10.32
C SER A 144 1.93 7.05 10.38
N VAL A 145 1.82 5.74 10.31
CA VAL A 145 2.95 4.84 10.10
C VAL A 145 3.11 4.61 8.58
N PRO A 146 4.34 4.66 8.02
CA PRO A 146 4.55 4.29 6.63
C PRO A 146 4.03 2.87 6.38
N ARG A 147 3.14 2.70 5.41
CA ARG A 147 2.65 1.37 5.01
C ARG A 147 3.78 0.49 4.50
N ILE A 148 4.66 1.04 3.65
CA ILE A 148 5.88 0.38 3.16
C ILE A 148 7.06 0.93 3.96
N LEU A 149 7.67 0.08 4.78
CA LEU A 149 8.87 0.41 5.56
C LEU A 149 10.12 0.43 4.68
N ALA A 150 10.22 -0.51 3.74
CA ALA A 150 11.27 -0.59 2.73
C ALA A 150 10.72 -1.24 1.46
N GLY A 151 11.20 -0.78 0.29
CA GLY A 151 10.84 -1.37 -0.99
C GLY A 151 11.43 -2.77 -1.20
N ALA A 152 10.90 -3.50 -2.17
CA ALA A 152 11.45 -4.80 -2.57
C ALA A 152 12.91 -4.66 -3.05
N ARG A 153 13.75 -5.63 -2.69
CA ARG A 153 15.19 -5.58 -3.00
C ARG A 153 15.79 -6.98 -3.06
N ASP A 154 16.72 -7.17 -3.99
CA ASP A 154 17.53 -8.38 -4.08
C ASP A 154 18.73 -8.30 -3.12
N TYR A 155 18.99 -9.40 -2.43
CA TYR A 155 20.12 -9.57 -1.53
C TYR A 155 21.01 -10.71 -2.01
N THR A 156 22.32 -10.49 -1.92
CA THR A 156 23.34 -11.53 -2.06
C THR A 156 24.02 -11.71 -0.72
N LEU A 157 23.85 -12.87 -0.10
CA LEU A 157 24.48 -13.26 1.14
C LEU A 157 25.66 -14.18 0.83
N GLU A 158 26.81 -13.89 1.40
CA GLU A 158 28.04 -14.64 1.19
C GLU A 158 28.48 -15.33 2.49
N LYS A 159 29.33 -16.35 2.36
CA LYS A 159 29.97 -17.07 3.49
C LYS A 159 28.96 -17.77 4.41
N GLY A 160 28.17 -18.67 3.85
CA GLY A 160 27.31 -19.57 4.62
C GLY A 160 28.14 -20.38 5.63
N VAL A 161 27.67 -20.47 6.87
CA VAL A 161 28.33 -21.25 7.93
C VAL A 161 27.70 -22.63 7.99
N ALA A 162 28.47 -23.69 7.77
CA ALA A 162 27.97 -25.05 7.91
C ALA A 162 27.40 -25.29 9.32
N VAL A 163 26.22 -25.91 9.40
CA VAL A 163 25.54 -26.25 10.65
C VAL A 163 25.01 -27.67 10.59
N GLU A 164 24.74 -28.26 11.75
CA GLU A 164 24.14 -29.58 11.84
C GLU A 164 22.74 -29.61 11.18
N PRO A 165 22.40 -30.67 10.41
CA PRO A 165 21.06 -30.88 9.89
C PRO A 165 20.01 -30.87 11.00
N PHE A 166 18.99 -30.03 10.87
CA PHE A 166 17.90 -29.90 11.83
C PHE A 166 16.71 -30.83 11.54
N ARG A 167 16.73 -31.57 10.43
CA ARG A 167 15.80 -32.66 10.11
C ARG A 167 16.55 -33.87 9.55
N LYS A 168 15.96 -35.06 9.70
CA LYS A 168 16.60 -36.35 9.33
C LYS A 168 16.76 -36.55 7.82
N ASP A 169 15.94 -35.90 7.02
CA ASP A 169 15.92 -35.92 5.56
C ASP A 169 16.90 -34.91 4.94
N ILE A 170 17.50 -34.03 5.74
CA ILE A 170 18.51 -33.06 5.31
C ILE A 170 19.89 -33.72 5.34
N GLU A 171 20.63 -33.59 4.24
CA GLU A 171 22.01 -34.05 4.08
C GLU A 171 23.01 -33.00 4.58
N SER A 172 22.80 -31.74 4.20
CA SER A 172 23.67 -30.62 4.58
C SER A 172 22.87 -29.33 4.78
N ALA A 173 23.36 -28.46 5.66
CA ALA A 173 22.76 -27.17 5.97
C ALA A 173 23.83 -26.08 6.17
N TYR A 174 23.57 -24.89 5.61
CA TYR A 174 24.44 -23.71 5.72
C TYR A 174 23.61 -22.52 6.20
N ARG A 175 24.00 -21.91 7.31
CA ARG A 175 23.34 -20.73 7.87
C ARG A 175 23.88 -19.45 7.23
N PHE A 176 22.98 -18.64 6.73
CA PHE A 176 23.19 -17.26 6.28
C PHE A 176 22.46 -16.30 7.20
N ARG A 177 22.98 -15.08 7.34
CA ARG A 177 22.37 -14.04 8.16
C ARG A 177 21.93 -12.88 7.27
N LEU A 178 20.64 -12.64 7.22
CA LEU A 178 20.03 -11.52 6.50
C LEU A 178 19.78 -10.37 7.47
N LYS A 179 20.29 -9.18 7.15
CA LYS A 179 19.86 -7.93 7.80
C LYS A 179 19.17 -7.08 6.75
N VAL A 180 17.91 -6.75 7.01
CA VAL A 180 17.09 -5.99 6.05
C VAL A 180 17.23 -4.50 6.32
N GLU A 181 17.37 -3.71 5.27
CA GLU A 181 17.72 -2.30 5.35
C GLU A 181 17.07 -1.50 4.22
N GLY A 182 16.97 -0.18 4.39
CA GLY A 182 16.45 0.74 3.39
C GLY A 182 15.12 1.39 3.79
N GLY A 183 14.70 2.37 2.98
CA GLY A 183 13.49 3.14 3.24
C GLY A 183 13.51 3.83 4.62
N PHE A 184 12.47 3.59 5.41
CA PHE A 184 12.29 4.11 6.76
C PHE A 184 13.01 3.28 7.84
N ILE A 185 13.57 2.11 7.50
CA ILE A 185 14.24 1.23 8.46
C ILE A 185 15.58 1.84 8.87
N ASP A 186 15.75 1.99 10.18
CA ASP A 186 16.97 2.42 10.86
C ASP A 186 17.72 1.22 11.42
N GLU A 187 16.98 0.34 12.12
CA GLU A 187 17.50 -0.92 12.65
C GLU A 187 16.51 -2.06 12.42
N SER A 188 17.06 -3.24 12.14
CA SER A 188 16.32 -4.49 12.01
C SER A 188 17.06 -5.60 12.74
N GLU A 189 16.30 -6.55 13.27
CA GLU A 189 16.85 -7.81 13.74
C GLU A 189 17.44 -8.60 12.57
N ALA A 190 18.49 -9.36 12.85
CA ALA A 190 19.08 -10.23 11.85
C ALA A 190 18.30 -11.54 11.79
N PHE A 191 17.99 -11.99 10.57
CA PHE A 191 17.28 -13.24 10.31
C PHE A 191 18.28 -14.32 9.94
N ASP A 192 18.27 -15.43 10.66
CA ASP A 192 19.02 -16.61 10.27
C ASP A 192 18.18 -17.40 9.23
N LEU A 193 18.78 -17.61 8.06
CA LEU A 193 18.23 -18.37 6.93
C LEU A 193 19.12 -19.59 6.68
N TYR A 194 18.56 -20.69 6.23
CA TYR A 194 19.31 -21.93 6.08
C TYR A 194 19.22 -22.45 4.66
N LEU A 195 20.34 -22.54 3.96
CA LEU A 195 20.42 -23.24 2.69
C LEU A 195 20.60 -24.73 2.97
N THR A 196 19.72 -25.57 2.44
CA THR A 196 19.72 -27.01 2.76
C THR A 196 19.66 -27.87 1.52
N ARG A 197 20.33 -29.03 1.55
CA ARG A 197 20.21 -30.08 0.54
C ARG A 197 19.54 -31.31 1.17
N LEU A 198 18.53 -31.86 0.50
CA LEU A 198 17.84 -33.07 0.96
C LEU A 198 18.60 -34.31 0.48
N LYS A 199 18.55 -35.41 1.24
CA LYS A 199 19.27 -36.66 0.91
C LYS A 199 18.92 -37.24 -0.47
N ASP A 200 17.68 -37.05 -0.90
CA ASP A 200 17.16 -37.60 -2.16
C ASP A 200 17.15 -36.55 -3.31
N SER A 201 17.81 -35.40 -3.15
CA SER A 201 17.77 -34.31 -4.14
C SER A 201 19.10 -33.56 -4.22
N SER A 202 19.59 -33.35 -5.44
CA SER A 202 20.76 -32.50 -5.69
C SER A 202 20.46 -30.99 -5.59
N GLU A 203 19.19 -30.60 -5.58
CA GLU A 203 18.78 -29.20 -5.50
C GLU A 203 18.78 -28.67 -4.06
N TYR A 204 19.17 -27.41 -3.92
CA TYR A 204 19.01 -26.67 -2.68
C TYR A 204 17.55 -26.27 -2.42
N ARG A 205 17.23 -26.13 -1.13
CA ARG A 205 16.03 -25.49 -0.60
C ARG A 205 16.44 -24.40 0.38
N LEU A 206 15.75 -23.26 0.33
CA LEU A 206 15.87 -22.26 1.38
C LEU A 206 14.91 -22.64 2.50
N ALA A 207 15.46 -22.88 3.67
CA ALA A 207 14.74 -23.20 4.89
C ALA A 207 14.62 -21.95 5.76
N ILE A 208 13.39 -21.56 6.05
CA ILE A 208 13.06 -20.37 6.84
C ILE A 208 12.49 -20.85 8.19
N PRO A 209 13.09 -20.46 9.33
CA PRO A 209 12.59 -20.83 10.65
C PRO A 209 11.14 -20.37 10.87
N ARG A 210 10.32 -21.27 11.43
CA ARG A 210 8.95 -21.04 11.92
C ARG A 210 8.89 -21.44 13.40
N ALA A 211 7.74 -21.27 14.04
CA ALA A 211 7.59 -21.50 15.49
C ALA A 211 7.95 -22.94 15.91
N GLU A 212 7.62 -23.93 15.09
CA GLU A 212 7.78 -25.36 15.42
C GLU A 212 8.62 -26.15 14.41
N ASP A 213 8.91 -25.60 13.23
CA ASP A 213 9.69 -26.27 12.17
C ASP A 213 10.29 -25.23 11.20
N TYR A 214 10.64 -25.64 9.99
CA TYR A 214 11.18 -24.83 8.92
C TYR A 214 10.32 -24.96 7.66
N GLU A 215 9.96 -23.81 7.08
CA GLU A 215 9.38 -23.76 5.74
C GLU A 215 10.47 -23.96 4.69
N LEU A 216 10.31 -24.95 3.81
CA LEU A 216 11.22 -25.20 2.70
C LEU A 216 10.68 -24.59 1.40
N ILE A 217 11.40 -23.61 0.86
CA ILE A 217 11.04 -22.99 -0.41
C ILE A 217 11.98 -23.43 -1.54
N LYS A 218 11.40 -23.65 -2.72
CA LYS A 218 12.11 -23.97 -3.96
C LYS A 218 12.57 -22.68 -4.66
N PRO A 219 13.61 -22.76 -5.52
CA PRO A 219 13.96 -21.64 -6.41
C PRO A 219 12.73 -21.12 -7.18
N GLY A 220 12.63 -19.81 -7.32
CA GLY A 220 11.53 -19.11 -7.98
C GLY A 220 10.24 -19.00 -7.16
N ARG A 221 10.15 -19.57 -5.94
CA ARG A 221 8.96 -19.49 -5.10
C ARG A 221 9.13 -18.50 -3.95
N TRP A 222 8.04 -17.80 -3.65
CA TRP A 222 7.91 -16.97 -2.47
C TRP A 222 7.63 -17.83 -1.23
N SER A 223 8.14 -17.39 -0.10
CA SER A 223 7.77 -17.91 1.21
C SER A 223 6.38 -17.45 1.67
N ASP A 224 5.89 -18.06 2.73
CA ASP A 224 4.87 -17.45 3.57
C ASP A 224 5.39 -16.16 4.24
N TRP A 225 4.44 -15.33 4.69
CA TRP A 225 4.73 -14.07 5.36
C TRP A 225 5.58 -14.28 6.61
N ILE A 226 6.69 -13.56 6.69
CA ILE A 226 7.58 -13.47 7.85
C ILE A 226 7.21 -12.20 8.60
N GLU A 227 7.02 -12.30 9.92
CA GLU A 227 6.80 -11.15 10.79
C GLU A 227 8.08 -10.81 11.55
N ALA A 228 8.36 -9.51 11.69
CA ALA A 228 9.50 -9.02 12.44
C ALA A 228 9.26 -7.62 13.01
N THR A 229 10.12 -7.21 13.95
CA THR A 229 10.10 -5.85 14.49
C THR A 229 11.21 -5.01 13.87
N PHE A 230 10.86 -3.78 13.49
CA PHE A 230 11.75 -2.82 12.86
C PHE A 230 11.76 -1.52 13.65
N LYS A 231 12.94 -0.92 13.84
CA LYS A 231 13.05 0.47 14.27
C LYS A 231 13.02 1.34 13.03
N ILE A 232 12.09 2.30 13.00
CA ILE A 232 11.90 3.18 11.85
C ILE A 232 12.06 4.65 12.21
N VAL A 233 12.47 5.46 11.23
CA VAL A 233 12.60 6.92 11.35
C VAL A 233 11.71 7.58 10.29
N GLY A 234 10.56 8.09 10.70
CA GLY A 234 9.53 8.68 9.85
C GLY A 234 9.84 10.09 9.32
N SER A 235 10.96 10.71 9.75
CA SER A 235 11.40 12.02 9.27
C SER A 235 12.24 11.95 7.98
N ARG A 236 12.41 10.77 7.37
CA ARG A 236 13.13 10.61 6.09
C ARG A 236 12.31 11.06 4.86
N SER A 237 11.08 11.52 5.05
CA SER A 237 10.20 12.02 3.99
C SER A 237 9.81 13.48 4.22
N ASP A 238 9.31 14.15 3.18
CA ASP A 238 8.79 15.52 3.28
C ASP A 238 7.56 15.64 4.20
N VAL A 239 7.01 14.50 4.65
CA VAL A 239 5.89 14.41 5.59
C VAL A 239 6.38 13.78 6.89
N GLN A 240 6.12 14.43 8.02
CA GLN A 240 6.54 13.93 9.32
C GLN A 240 5.66 12.76 9.77
N MET A 241 6.18 11.53 9.65
CA MET A 241 5.50 10.31 10.08
C MET A 241 6.04 9.77 11.41
N PHE A 242 5.43 8.70 11.91
CA PHE A 242 5.85 7.99 13.11
C PHE A 242 7.31 7.49 13.04
N SER A 243 8.03 7.63 14.16
CA SER A 243 9.36 7.04 14.40
C SER A 243 9.30 6.17 15.65
N GLY A 244 9.95 5.00 15.61
CA GLY A 244 9.97 4.05 16.73
C GLY A 244 9.93 2.61 16.28
N PHE A 245 9.61 1.70 17.20
CA PHE A 245 9.50 0.27 16.89
C PHE A 245 8.12 -0.09 16.34
N ILE A 246 8.12 -0.83 15.24
CA ILE A 246 6.91 -1.25 14.53
C ILE A 246 7.04 -2.71 14.08
N LYS A 247 5.95 -3.48 14.20
CA LYS A 247 5.87 -4.80 13.58
C LYS A 247 5.64 -4.65 12.08
N GLY A 248 6.40 -5.40 11.29
CA GLY A 248 6.23 -5.49 9.85
C GLY A 248 6.20 -6.92 9.34
N ILE A 249 5.70 -7.10 8.12
CA ILE A 249 5.66 -8.37 7.41
C ILE A 249 6.30 -8.26 6.03
N PHE A 250 6.97 -9.34 5.60
CA PHE A 250 7.59 -9.45 4.27
C PHE A 250 7.66 -10.92 3.83
N LYS A 251 7.98 -11.17 2.56
CA LYS A 251 8.24 -12.49 1.99
C LYS A 251 9.66 -12.56 1.44
N LEU A 252 10.18 -13.77 1.33
CA LEU A 252 11.44 -14.06 0.67
C LEU A 252 11.19 -14.90 -0.59
N LYS A 253 11.79 -14.52 -1.71
CA LYS A 253 11.88 -15.38 -2.91
C LYS A 253 13.26 -15.99 -2.95
N PHE A 254 13.33 -17.32 -3.03
CA PHE A 254 14.61 -17.98 -3.29
C PHE A 254 14.93 -17.87 -4.78
N LEU A 255 16.07 -17.24 -5.14
CA LEU A 255 16.46 -17.07 -6.53
C LEU A 255 17.44 -18.17 -6.95
N GLU A 256 18.64 -18.14 -6.38
CA GLU A 256 19.71 -19.10 -6.69
C GLU A 256 20.69 -19.20 -5.51
N ALA A 257 21.44 -20.30 -5.43
CA ALA A 257 22.45 -20.47 -4.41
C ALA A 257 23.57 -21.43 -4.83
N SER A 258 24.69 -21.29 -4.12
CA SER A 258 25.78 -22.24 -3.97
C SER A 258 26.13 -22.37 -2.47
N GLU A 259 27.02 -23.28 -2.10
CA GLU A 259 27.40 -23.52 -0.70
C GLU A 259 27.84 -22.24 0.03
N ASN A 260 28.49 -21.32 -0.68
CA ASN A 260 29.02 -20.09 -0.10
C ASN A 260 28.22 -18.84 -0.43
N ARG A 261 27.18 -18.93 -1.28
CA ARG A 261 26.44 -17.76 -1.77
C ARG A 261 24.96 -18.05 -1.88
N LEU A 262 24.13 -17.17 -1.32
CA LEU A 262 22.67 -17.25 -1.40
C LEU A 262 22.13 -15.95 -1.98
N LYS A 263 21.43 -16.03 -3.11
CA LYS A 263 20.65 -14.92 -3.67
C LYS A 263 19.17 -15.08 -3.36
N ILE A 264 18.59 -14.03 -2.80
CA ILE A 264 17.18 -13.97 -2.45
C ILE A 264 16.61 -12.61 -2.84
N GLN A 265 15.31 -12.56 -3.10
CA GLN A 265 14.57 -11.31 -3.17
C GLN A 265 13.77 -11.13 -1.88
N VAL A 266 13.87 -9.96 -1.27
CA VAL A 266 12.98 -9.54 -0.18
C VAL A 266 11.85 -8.73 -0.81
N SER A 267 10.61 -9.03 -0.44
CA SER A 267 9.44 -8.26 -0.86
C SER A 267 9.50 -6.82 -0.32
N GLU A 268 8.53 -5.98 -0.71
CA GLU A 268 8.22 -4.80 0.09
C GLU A 268 7.95 -5.23 1.54
N ILE A 269 8.42 -4.45 2.48
CA ILE A 269 8.24 -4.70 3.91
C ILE A 269 7.13 -3.82 4.39
N TYR A 270 6.03 -4.42 4.81
CA TYR A 270 4.83 -3.70 5.17
C TYR A 270 4.71 -3.52 6.67
N SER A 271 4.31 -2.35 7.14
CA SER A 271 3.89 -2.18 8.53
C SER A 271 2.54 -2.85 8.76
N THR A 272 2.37 -3.42 9.94
CA THR A 272 1.15 -4.17 10.33
C THR A 272 0.16 -3.35 11.14
N ARG A 273 0.40 -2.04 11.31
CA ARG A 273 -0.49 -1.12 12.02
C ARG A 273 -0.22 0.34 11.64
N GLY A 274 -1.19 1.21 11.90
CA GLY A 274 -1.00 2.67 11.95
C GLY A 274 -1.17 3.38 10.60
N TRP A 275 -1.68 2.67 9.60
CA TRP A 275 -2.12 3.23 8.32
C TRP A 275 -3.59 2.91 8.02
N MET A 276 -4.30 2.28 8.96
CA MET A 276 -5.76 2.20 8.98
C MET A 276 -6.32 2.82 10.25
N ASP A 277 -7.51 3.41 10.15
CA ASP A 277 -8.27 3.94 11.27
C ASP A 277 -9.77 3.57 11.15
N PRO A 278 -10.33 2.80 12.10
CA PRO A 278 -9.63 2.15 13.21
C PRO A 278 -8.62 1.10 12.69
N GLY A 279 -7.57 0.86 13.45
CA GLY A 279 -6.56 -0.16 13.12
C GLY A 279 -7.03 -1.59 13.40
N GLY A 280 -6.18 -2.56 13.09
CA GLY A 280 -6.37 -3.99 13.39
C GLY A 280 -6.57 -4.89 12.16
N LEU A 281 -6.76 -4.32 10.97
CA LEU A 281 -6.95 -5.07 9.71
C LEU A 281 -5.75 -4.99 8.75
N GLU A 282 -4.73 -4.21 9.08
CA GLU A 282 -3.60 -3.92 8.20
C GLU A 282 -2.85 -5.18 7.77
N ARG A 283 -2.45 -6.01 8.75
CA ARG A 283 -1.70 -7.25 8.53
C ARG A 283 -2.44 -8.19 7.60
N ASP A 284 -3.73 -8.42 7.88
CA ASP A 284 -4.57 -9.32 7.11
C ASP A 284 -4.85 -8.75 5.72
N THR A 285 -5.12 -7.45 5.61
CA THR A 285 -5.30 -6.78 4.30
C THR A 285 -4.09 -7.04 3.41
N ILE A 286 -2.87 -6.76 3.88
CA ILE A 286 -1.66 -7.05 3.11
C ILE A 286 -1.55 -8.54 2.78
N ALA A 287 -1.76 -9.41 3.78
CA ALA A 287 -1.54 -10.84 3.62
C ALA A 287 -2.45 -11.49 2.57
N TYR A 288 -3.69 -10.99 2.43
CA TYR A 288 -4.70 -11.51 1.51
C TYR A 288 -4.77 -10.77 0.17
N THR A 289 -4.08 -9.62 0.00
CA THR A 289 -4.18 -8.83 -1.24
C THR A 289 -2.87 -8.60 -1.98
N HIS A 290 -1.71 -8.85 -1.34
CA HIS A 290 -0.38 -8.60 -1.90
C HIS A 290 0.42 -9.88 -2.11
N TYR A 291 1.30 -9.88 -3.12
CA TYR A 291 2.19 -11.00 -3.43
C TYR A 291 1.45 -12.33 -3.60
N LEU A 292 0.34 -12.26 -4.33
CA LEU A 292 -0.42 -13.42 -4.79
C LEU A 292 0.15 -13.92 -6.12
N ALA A 293 -0.06 -15.21 -6.43
CA ALA A 293 0.60 -15.89 -7.55
C ALA A 293 0.32 -15.27 -8.93
N ASP A 294 -0.83 -14.61 -9.10
CA ASP A 294 -1.26 -13.91 -10.31
C ASP A 294 -0.63 -12.51 -10.48
N GLU A 295 0.12 -11.99 -9.51
CA GLU A 295 0.84 -10.72 -9.72
C GLU A 295 2.01 -10.85 -10.70
N GLU A 296 2.64 -12.03 -10.77
CA GLU A 296 3.74 -12.27 -11.71
C GLU A 296 3.28 -12.24 -13.16
N SER A 297 2.09 -12.79 -13.46
CA SER A 297 1.52 -12.73 -14.81
C SER A 297 1.11 -11.31 -15.21
N ILE A 298 0.70 -10.47 -14.25
CA ILE A 298 0.39 -9.06 -14.50
C ILE A 298 1.64 -8.27 -14.88
N LEU A 299 2.78 -8.55 -14.24
CA LEU A 299 4.07 -7.98 -14.61
C LEU A 299 4.52 -8.40 -16.00
N GLU A 300 4.31 -9.67 -16.35
CA GLU A 300 4.66 -10.19 -17.68
C GLU A 300 3.79 -9.57 -18.77
N TYR A 301 2.47 -9.46 -18.54
CA TYR A 301 1.56 -8.80 -19.48
C TYR A 301 1.88 -7.29 -19.62
N GLY A 302 2.36 -6.64 -18.56
CA GLY A 302 2.80 -5.23 -18.60
C GLY A 302 4.07 -4.98 -19.44
N ARG A 303 4.77 -6.02 -19.90
CA ARG A 303 5.90 -5.90 -20.84
C ARG A 303 5.49 -5.95 -22.31
N SER A 304 4.19 -6.14 -22.63
CA SER A 304 3.69 -5.91 -23.99
C SER A 304 3.83 -4.43 -24.33
N ARG A 305 4.36 -4.13 -25.51
CA ARG A 305 4.65 -2.77 -26.03
C ARG A 305 3.53 -1.80 -25.63
N PHE A 306 3.83 -0.84 -24.76
CA PHE A 306 2.92 0.27 -24.50
C PHE A 306 2.74 1.03 -25.82
N ILE A 307 1.54 1.57 -26.03
CA ILE A 307 1.18 2.27 -27.28
C ILE A 307 2.03 3.54 -27.45
N TYR A 308 2.52 4.08 -26.33
CA TYR A 308 3.62 5.04 -26.29
C TYR A 308 4.91 4.26 -26.00
N ASP A 309 5.98 4.50 -26.77
CA ASP A 309 7.27 3.81 -26.68
C ASP A 309 8.03 4.17 -25.39
N ILE A 310 7.48 3.72 -24.26
CA ILE A 310 7.99 3.98 -22.93
C ILE A 310 8.90 2.82 -22.56
N SER A 311 10.19 3.12 -22.39
CA SER A 311 11.23 2.18 -22.02
C SER A 311 11.99 2.69 -20.79
N GLY A 312 12.88 1.88 -20.22
CA GLY A 312 13.68 2.29 -19.07
C GLY A 312 12.86 2.39 -17.76
N MET A 313 13.18 3.41 -16.95
CA MET A 313 12.65 3.55 -15.59
C MET A 313 11.13 3.80 -15.56
N GLU A 314 10.62 4.47 -16.59
CA GLU A 314 9.21 4.81 -16.75
C GLU A 314 8.36 3.55 -16.98
N ALA A 315 8.87 2.58 -17.75
CA ALA A 315 8.20 1.30 -17.95
C ALA A 315 8.10 0.50 -16.65
N GLU A 316 9.17 0.48 -15.85
CA GLU A 316 9.18 -0.16 -14.53
C GLU A 316 8.26 0.56 -13.54
N PHE A 317 8.17 1.89 -13.62
CA PHE A 317 7.21 2.68 -12.85
C PHE A 317 5.77 2.31 -13.21
N LEU A 318 5.42 2.28 -14.50
CA LEU A 318 4.07 1.93 -14.96
C LEU A 318 3.67 0.50 -14.60
N ALA A 319 4.60 -0.46 -14.70
CA ALA A 319 4.37 -1.84 -14.26
C ALA A 319 4.03 -1.89 -12.76
N ARG A 320 4.72 -1.11 -11.92
CA ARG A 320 4.41 -0.97 -10.50
C ARG A 320 3.05 -0.31 -10.27
N GLN A 321 2.74 0.78 -10.97
CA GLN A 321 1.42 1.43 -10.86
C GLN A 321 0.27 0.49 -11.22
N ARG A 322 0.48 -0.41 -12.19
CA ARG A 322 -0.52 -1.44 -12.55
C ARG A 322 -0.74 -2.46 -11.43
N ILE A 323 0.33 -2.93 -10.81
CA ILE A 323 0.23 -3.79 -9.61
C ILE A 323 -0.52 -3.05 -8.51
N GLU A 324 -0.19 -1.78 -8.27
CA GLU A 324 -0.86 -0.97 -7.24
C GLU A 324 -2.36 -0.84 -7.49
N ALA A 325 -2.78 -0.54 -8.72
CA ALA A 325 -4.18 -0.46 -9.10
C ALA A 325 -4.91 -1.80 -8.87
N TYR A 326 -4.27 -2.93 -9.21
CA TYR A 326 -4.87 -4.24 -8.99
C TYR A 326 -4.95 -4.61 -7.50
N ARG A 327 -3.91 -4.29 -6.72
CA ARG A 327 -3.92 -4.44 -5.26
C ARG A 327 -5.01 -3.57 -4.62
N LEU A 328 -5.21 -2.33 -5.07
CA LEU A 328 -6.32 -1.48 -4.60
C LEU A 328 -7.68 -2.15 -4.85
N ALA A 329 -7.93 -2.65 -6.06
CA ALA A 329 -9.18 -3.35 -6.38
C ALA A 329 -9.38 -4.60 -5.49
N ARG A 330 -8.30 -5.36 -5.21
CA ARG A 330 -8.36 -6.49 -4.29
C ARG A 330 -8.64 -6.07 -2.85
N ILE A 331 -8.02 -4.99 -2.36
CA ILE A 331 -8.29 -4.45 -1.02
C ILE A 331 -9.76 -4.04 -0.91
N THR A 332 -10.28 -3.30 -1.90
CA THR A 332 -11.69 -2.92 -1.95
C THR A 332 -12.62 -4.14 -1.85
N LYS A 333 -12.35 -5.19 -2.63
CA LYS A 333 -13.11 -6.45 -2.60
C LYS A 333 -12.97 -7.18 -1.27
N TYR A 334 -11.74 -7.38 -0.79
CA TYR A 334 -11.45 -8.08 0.45
C TYR A 334 -12.14 -7.40 1.64
N LEU A 335 -12.04 -6.08 1.74
CA LEU A 335 -12.71 -5.33 2.80
C LEU A 335 -14.23 -5.31 2.61
N ARG A 336 -14.76 -5.42 1.39
CA ARG A 336 -16.21 -5.60 1.19
C ARG A 336 -16.69 -6.89 1.86
N GLU A 337 -15.96 -7.98 1.67
CA GLU A 337 -16.27 -9.29 2.25
C GLU A 337 -16.08 -9.30 3.77
N ARG A 338 -15.05 -8.60 4.29
CA ARG A 338 -14.71 -8.61 5.72
C ARG A 338 -15.53 -7.64 6.57
N ILE A 339 -15.74 -6.41 6.10
CA ILE A 339 -16.41 -5.36 6.86
C ILE A 339 -17.75 -4.94 6.28
N GLY A 340 -18.15 -5.41 5.10
CA GLY A 340 -19.48 -5.14 4.53
C GLY A 340 -19.80 -3.66 4.39
N TRP A 341 -18.85 -2.86 3.93
CA TRP A 341 -19.04 -1.44 3.63
C TRP A 341 -20.11 -1.25 2.55
N HIS A 342 -20.88 -0.16 2.57
CA HIS A 342 -21.85 0.24 1.53
C HIS A 342 -21.35 1.41 0.69
N LEU A 343 -20.53 2.28 1.29
CA LEU A 343 -19.89 3.39 0.59
C LEU A 343 -18.39 3.10 0.51
N CYS A 344 -17.81 3.15 -0.68
CA CYS A 344 -16.36 3.09 -0.87
C CYS A 344 -15.89 4.36 -1.58
N PHE A 345 -14.92 5.05 -0.99
CA PHE A 345 -14.31 6.28 -1.47
C PHE A 345 -12.85 6.07 -1.84
#